data_AF-A0A849YZY3-F1
#
_entry.id   AF-A0A849YZY3-F1
#
_cell.length_a   1.000
_cell.length_b   1.000
_cell.length_c   1.000
_cell.angle_alpha   90.00
_cell.angle_beta   90.00
_cell.angle_gamma   90.00
#
_symmetry.space_group_name_H-M   'P 1'
#
loop_
_entity.id
_entity.type
_entity.pdbx_description
1 polymer ?
#
loop_
_entity_poly.entity_id
_entity_poly.type
_entity_poly.pdbx_seq_one_letter_code
_entity_poly.pdbx_strand_id
1 'polypeptide(L)'
;MTYELFYWPMIQGRGELVRLALEDAGARYVDVARLPESKGGGIAAMQKLMQAKKGIVPFAPPFLRAGKLLIAQTPNVLLYLAPRLGLVPANEAARLHAHQLALTALDVVNEAHDTHHPIATGLYYEDQKREAKMRAKSFITERIPKFLGYFERTLEQSSGNYLLGRTASYADLTVFQVLRGLDYAFPNGMKKVSRRIKKLRDLEARVANRPKLAAYLASERRIPFNEMGIFRFYPELDRP
;
A
#
# COMPACT_ATOMS: atom_id res chain seq x y z
N MET A 1 -15.83 -18.09 4.26
CA MET A 1 -14.36 -18.30 4.23
C MET A 1 -13.70 -17.18 5.01
N THR A 2 -12.67 -17.46 5.79
CA THR A 2 -11.87 -16.45 6.52
C THR A 2 -10.48 -16.42 5.89
N TYR A 3 -9.99 -15.24 5.53
CA TYR A 3 -8.63 -15.07 5.03
C TYR A 3 -7.63 -14.97 6.19
N GLU A 4 -6.38 -15.37 5.96
CA GLU A 4 -5.29 -15.14 6.91
C GLU A 4 -4.23 -14.28 6.24
N LEU A 5 -3.98 -13.09 6.77
CA LEU A 5 -2.94 -12.19 6.31
C LEU A 5 -1.71 -12.32 7.21
N PHE A 6 -0.53 -12.44 6.59
CA PHE A 6 0.75 -12.52 7.27
C PHE A 6 1.59 -11.31 6.85
N TYR A 7 1.83 -10.39 7.78
CA TYR A 7 2.68 -9.21 7.55
C TYR A 7 3.28 -8.70 8.86
N TRP A 8 4.34 -7.88 8.79
CA TRP A 8 4.95 -7.28 9.97
C TRP A 8 3.92 -6.57 10.87
N PRO A 9 3.86 -6.85 12.18
CA PRO A 9 2.77 -6.38 13.04
C PRO A 9 2.88 -4.91 13.40
N MET A 10 4.11 -4.37 13.45
CA MET A 10 4.40 -3.02 13.96
C MET A 10 4.29 -1.91 12.91
N ILE A 11 4.06 -2.26 11.64
CA ILE A 11 4.07 -1.30 10.52
C ILE A 11 2.91 -1.53 9.57
N GLN A 12 2.40 -0.45 8.98
CA GLN A 12 1.42 -0.55 7.89
C GLN A 12 2.05 -1.30 6.72
N GLY A 13 3.13 -0.71 6.18
CA GLY A 13 3.96 -1.26 5.12
C GLY A 13 3.17 -1.77 3.90
N ARG A 14 3.72 -2.78 3.22
CA ARG A 14 3.10 -3.42 2.04
C ARG A 14 1.82 -4.19 2.38
N GLY A 15 1.67 -4.63 3.63
CA GLY A 15 0.47 -5.35 4.10
C GLY A 15 -0.76 -4.46 4.20
N GLU A 16 -0.58 -3.16 4.43
CA GLU A 16 -1.69 -2.21 4.54
C GLU A 16 -2.53 -2.14 3.27
N LEU A 17 -1.90 -2.31 2.11
CA LEU A 17 -2.57 -2.33 0.81
C LEU A 17 -3.60 -3.47 0.75
N VAL A 18 -3.25 -4.62 1.32
CA VAL A 18 -4.14 -5.78 1.43
C VAL A 18 -5.21 -5.57 2.50
N ARG A 19 -4.85 -4.99 3.66
CA ARG A 19 -5.80 -4.66 4.72
C ARG A 19 -6.91 -3.73 4.22
N LEU A 20 -6.56 -2.67 3.50
CA LEU A 20 -7.53 -1.73 2.95
C LEU A 20 -8.55 -2.43 2.04
N ALA A 21 -8.11 -3.35 1.19
CA ALA A 21 -9.02 -4.13 0.34
C ALA A 21 -9.96 -5.04 1.16
N LEU A 22 -9.42 -5.73 2.18
CA LEU A 22 -10.21 -6.61 3.05
C LEU A 22 -11.21 -5.82 3.90
N GLU A 23 -10.78 -4.72 4.51
CA GLU A 23 -11.58 -3.86 5.39
C GLU A 23 -12.66 -3.11 4.60
N ASP A 24 -12.33 -2.54 3.44
CA ASP A 24 -13.31 -1.86 2.58
C ASP A 24 -14.44 -2.79 2.12
N ALA A 25 -14.09 -4.03 1.79
CA ALA A 25 -15.06 -5.06 1.42
C ALA A 25 -15.83 -5.63 2.64
N GLY A 26 -15.33 -5.42 3.86
CA GLY A 26 -15.83 -6.07 5.08
C GLY A 26 -15.60 -7.59 5.05
N ALA A 27 -14.51 -8.02 4.43
CA ALA A 27 -14.12 -9.42 4.38
C ALA A 27 -13.65 -9.89 5.76
N ARG A 28 -14.06 -11.09 6.17
CA ARG A 28 -13.53 -11.71 7.39
C ARG A 28 -12.09 -12.15 7.17
N TYR A 29 -11.17 -11.63 7.97
CA TYR A 29 -9.77 -12.05 7.94
C TYR A 29 -9.15 -12.01 9.34
N VAL A 30 -8.02 -12.73 9.48
CA VAL A 30 -7.14 -12.71 10.64
C VAL A 30 -5.81 -12.09 10.23
N ASP A 31 -5.35 -11.05 10.92
CA ASP A 31 -3.98 -10.54 10.79
C ASP A 31 -3.07 -11.34 11.71
N VAL A 32 -2.55 -12.47 11.21
CA VAL A 32 -1.99 -13.55 12.03
C VAL A 32 -0.80 -13.08 12.84
N ALA A 33 0.08 -12.28 12.23
CA ALA A 33 1.28 -11.80 12.90
C ALA A 33 0.97 -10.76 13.99
N ARG A 34 -0.24 -10.18 14.01
CA ARG A 34 -0.72 -9.28 15.08
C ARG A 34 -1.42 -10.03 16.22
N LEU A 35 -1.70 -11.32 16.07
CA LEU A 35 -2.21 -12.13 17.18
C LEU A 35 -1.08 -12.49 18.16
N PRO A 36 -1.39 -12.70 19.45
CA PRO A 36 -0.41 -13.23 20.41
C PRO A 36 0.15 -14.58 19.96
N GLU A 37 1.44 -14.82 20.24
CA GLU A 37 2.08 -16.12 19.94
C GLU A 37 1.39 -17.28 20.67
N SER A 38 0.86 -17.04 21.88
CA SER A 38 0.07 -18.01 22.64
C SER A 38 -1.20 -18.48 21.94
N LYS A 39 -1.68 -17.73 20.93
CA LYS A 39 -2.81 -18.10 20.07
C LYS A 39 -2.37 -18.59 18.68
N GLY A 40 -1.10 -18.96 18.51
CA GLY A 40 -0.53 -19.37 17.23
C GLY A 40 -0.26 -18.20 16.27
N GLY A 41 -0.20 -16.98 16.79
CA GLY A 41 0.08 -15.75 16.04
C GLY A 41 1.56 -15.33 16.04
N GLY A 42 1.77 -14.03 15.85
CA GLY A 42 3.08 -13.40 15.96
C GLY A 42 3.99 -13.57 14.74
N ILE A 43 5.18 -12.98 14.85
CA ILE A 43 6.22 -13.06 13.81
C ILE A 43 6.63 -14.52 13.58
N ALA A 44 6.67 -15.34 14.64
CA ALA A 44 6.99 -16.77 14.56
C ALA A 44 6.05 -17.54 13.62
N ALA A 45 4.73 -17.27 13.66
CA ALA A 45 3.77 -17.92 12.77
C ALA A 45 3.99 -17.58 11.28
N MET A 46 4.35 -16.32 11.01
CA MET A 46 4.72 -15.87 9.67
C MET A 46 6.03 -16.52 9.19
N GLN A 47 7.08 -16.49 10.03
CA GLN A 47 8.39 -17.07 9.73
C GLN A 47 8.30 -18.58 9.47
N LYS A 48 7.49 -19.31 10.24
CA LYS A 48 7.26 -20.75 10.05
C LYS A 48 6.83 -21.10 8.62
N LEU A 49 6.02 -20.26 7.98
CA LEU A 49 5.56 -20.50 6.61
C LEU A 49 6.59 -20.09 5.56
N MET A 50 7.36 -19.05 5.82
CA MET A 50 8.45 -18.61 4.95
C MET A 50 9.65 -19.58 4.97
N GLN A 51 9.81 -20.35 6.04
CA GLN A 51 10.88 -21.33 6.20
C GLN A 51 10.43 -22.77 5.91
N ALA A 52 9.22 -22.95 5.36
CA ALA A 52 8.71 -24.27 5.02
C ALA A 52 9.58 -24.93 3.94
N LYS A 53 9.82 -26.25 4.07
CA LYS A 53 10.70 -27.00 3.14
C LYS A 53 9.98 -27.60 1.92
N LYS A 54 8.65 -27.52 1.88
CA LYS A 54 7.80 -28.12 0.83
C LYS A 54 6.59 -27.24 0.56
N GLY A 55 6.05 -27.33 -0.66
CA GLY A 55 4.88 -26.57 -1.10
C GLY A 55 5.24 -25.16 -1.62
N ILE A 56 4.22 -24.32 -1.78
CA ILE A 56 4.41 -22.90 -2.14
C ILE A 56 4.95 -22.18 -0.91
N VAL A 57 6.14 -21.58 -1.02
CA VAL A 57 6.80 -20.85 0.06
C VAL A 57 6.84 -19.36 -0.29
N PRO A 58 6.29 -18.46 0.55
CA PRO A 58 6.38 -17.03 0.33
C PRO A 58 7.83 -16.56 0.45
N PHE A 59 8.33 -15.85 -0.58
CA PHE A 59 9.67 -15.23 -0.52
C PHE A 59 9.77 -14.16 0.57
N ALA A 60 8.74 -13.32 0.68
CA ALA A 60 8.65 -12.24 1.66
C ALA A 60 7.18 -11.92 1.98
N PRO A 61 6.89 -11.31 3.15
CA PRO A 61 5.57 -10.80 3.44
C PRO A 61 5.30 -9.48 2.67
N PRO A 62 4.03 -9.17 2.33
CA PRO A 62 2.84 -9.88 2.76
C PRO A 62 2.54 -11.11 1.90
N PHE A 63 1.89 -12.08 2.54
CA PHE A 63 1.23 -13.17 1.86
C PHE A 63 -0.11 -13.50 2.55
N LEU A 64 -1.00 -14.09 1.78
CA LEU A 64 -2.38 -14.40 2.17
C LEU A 64 -2.61 -15.89 2.07
N ARG A 65 -3.17 -16.51 3.12
CA ARG A 65 -3.80 -17.81 2.99
C ARG A 65 -5.28 -17.66 2.70
N ALA A 66 -5.73 -18.33 1.65
CA ALA A 66 -7.12 -18.43 1.25
C ALA A 66 -7.47 -19.92 1.08
N GLY A 67 -7.89 -20.57 2.17
CA GLY A 67 -8.17 -22.01 2.17
C GLY A 67 -6.88 -22.79 1.92
N LYS A 68 -6.82 -23.54 0.82
CA LYS A 68 -5.61 -24.29 0.43
C LYS A 68 -4.58 -23.43 -0.32
N LEU A 69 -4.94 -22.21 -0.74
CA LEU A 69 -4.05 -21.34 -1.47
C LEU A 69 -3.17 -20.53 -0.51
N LEU A 70 -1.89 -20.39 -0.88
CA LEU A 70 -0.95 -19.46 -0.26
C LEU A 70 -0.43 -18.53 -1.35
N ILE A 71 -0.73 -17.24 -1.23
CA ILE A 71 -0.56 -16.25 -2.29
C ILE A 71 0.34 -15.15 -1.75
N ALA A 72 1.52 -14.97 -2.34
CA ALA A 72 2.48 -13.95 -1.93
C ALA A 72 2.58 -12.82 -2.96
N GLN A 73 3.24 -11.73 -2.57
CA GLN A 73 3.37 -10.45 -3.28
C GLN A 73 2.08 -9.62 -3.26
N THR A 74 2.16 -8.39 -2.73
CA THR A 74 1.03 -7.45 -2.66
C THR A 74 0.23 -7.35 -3.97
N PRO A 75 0.82 -7.11 -5.16
CA PRO A 75 0.04 -6.98 -6.38
C PRO A 75 -0.73 -8.27 -6.75
N ASN A 76 -0.12 -9.44 -6.50
CA ASN A 76 -0.73 -10.74 -6.79
C ASN A 76 -1.84 -11.08 -5.78
N VAL A 77 -1.66 -10.75 -4.50
CA VAL A 77 -2.70 -10.87 -3.47
C VAL A 77 -3.90 -9.99 -3.81
N LEU A 78 -3.67 -8.73 -4.20
CA LEU A 78 -4.74 -7.81 -4.61
C LEU A 78 -5.45 -8.28 -5.88
N LEU A 79 -4.70 -8.77 -6.87
CA LEU A 79 -5.26 -9.35 -8.09
C LEU A 79 -6.19 -10.53 -7.80
N TYR A 80 -5.81 -11.39 -6.84
CA TYR A 80 -6.65 -12.50 -6.39
C TYR A 80 -7.89 -12.04 -5.64
N LEU A 81 -7.74 -11.09 -4.71
CA LEU A 81 -8.82 -10.62 -3.86
C LEU A 81 -9.86 -9.79 -4.62
N ALA A 82 -9.43 -8.90 -5.51
CA ALA A 82 -10.30 -7.86 -6.06
C ALA A 82 -11.59 -8.40 -6.71
N PRO A 83 -11.57 -9.43 -7.58
CA PRO A 83 -12.80 -10.01 -8.12
C PRO A 83 -13.72 -10.64 -7.06
N ARG A 84 -13.13 -11.26 -6.01
CA ARG A 84 -13.85 -11.95 -4.94
C ARG A 84 -14.49 -10.99 -3.95
N LEU A 85 -13.95 -9.78 -3.86
CA LEU A 85 -14.40 -8.72 -2.98
C LEU A 85 -15.27 -7.68 -3.71
N GLY A 86 -15.52 -7.84 -5.01
CA GLY A 86 -16.25 -6.86 -5.81
C GLY A 86 -15.51 -5.52 -5.99
N LEU A 87 -14.18 -5.53 -5.86
CA LEU A 87 -13.32 -4.34 -5.96
C LEU A 87 -12.73 -4.14 -7.36
N VAL A 88 -13.30 -4.81 -8.37
CA VAL A 88 -12.97 -4.59 -9.78
C VAL A 88 -14.12 -5.13 -10.65
N PRO A 89 -14.48 -4.49 -11.77
CA PRO A 89 -15.43 -5.06 -12.71
C PRO A 89 -15.01 -6.43 -13.24
N ALA A 90 -15.97 -7.23 -13.68
CA ALA A 90 -15.72 -8.60 -14.12
C ALA A 90 -15.00 -8.69 -15.47
N ASN A 91 -15.16 -7.67 -16.34
CA ASN A 91 -14.56 -7.68 -17.67
C ASN A 91 -13.02 -7.56 -17.61
N GLU A 92 -12.36 -8.24 -18.54
CA GLU A 92 -10.90 -8.37 -18.56
C GLU A 92 -10.19 -7.03 -18.72
N ALA A 93 -10.66 -6.17 -19.62
CA ALA A 93 -10.07 -4.86 -19.86
C ALA A 93 -10.00 -4.01 -18.58
N ALA A 94 -11.08 -3.97 -17.79
CA ALA A 94 -11.10 -3.27 -16.51
C ALA A 94 -10.17 -3.92 -15.48
N ARG A 95 -10.07 -5.26 -15.46
CA ARG A 95 -9.14 -5.97 -14.56
C ARG A 95 -7.69 -5.65 -14.86
N LEU A 96 -7.31 -5.68 -16.14
CA LEU A 96 -5.95 -5.33 -16.59
C LEU A 96 -5.64 -3.86 -16.29
N HIS A 97 -6.57 -2.95 -16.58
CA HIS A 97 -6.37 -1.53 -16.28
C HIS A 97 -6.23 -1.27 -14.77
N ALA A 98 -7.09 -1.86 -13.95
CA ALA A 98 -6.98 -1.77 -12.49
C ALA A 98 -5.62 -2.29 -11.99
N HIS A 99 -5.17 -3.41 -12.55
CA HIS A 99 -3.90 -4.02 -12.17
C HIS A 99 -2.71 -3.15 -12.56
N GLN A 100 -2.71 -2.58 -13.76
CA GLN A 100 -1.69 -1.63 -14.20
C GLN A 100 -1.60 -0.40 -13.29
N LEU A 101 -2.74 0.17 -12.90
CA LEU A 101 -2.78 1.32 -11.99
C LEU A 101 -2.25 0.96 -10.61
N ALA A 102 -2.63 -0.20 -10.07
CA ALA A 102 -2.13 -0.69 -8.79
C ALA A 102 -0.62 -0.97 -8.82
N LEU A 103 -0.11 -1.59 -9.90
CA LEU A 103 1.33 -1.80 -10.10
C LEU A 103 2.09 -0.47 -10.13
N THR A 104 1.60 0.49 -10.91
CA THR A 104 2.18 1.84 -10.97
C THR A 104 2.21 2.52 -9.60
N ALA A 105 1.16 2.38 -8.79
CA ALA A 105 1.11 2.95 -7.45
C ALA A 105 2.07 2.22 -6.48
N LEU A 106 2.24 0.91 -6.65
CA LEU A 106 3.21 0.11 -5.88
C LEU A 106 4.66 0.45 -6.23
N ASP A 107 4.94 0.94 -7.44
CA ASP A 107 6.26 1.51 -7.78
C ASP A 107 6.55 2.76 -6.94
N VAL A 108 5.54 3.60 -6.65
CA VAL A 108 5.70 4.73 -5.72
C VAL A 108 6.03 4.25 -4.31
N VAL A 109 5.40 3.15 -3.86
CA VAL A 109 5.69 2.54 -2.55
C VAL A 109 7.15 2.05 -2.49
N ASN A 110 7.65 1.46 -3.58
CA ASN A 110 9.07 1.06 -3.69
C ASN A 110 9.99 2.28 -3.66
N GLU A 111 9.74 3.27 -4.52
CA GLU A 111 10.60 4.44 -4.62
C GLU A 111 10.61 5.27 -3.33
N ALA A 112 9.49 5.34 -2.60
CA ALA A 112 9.42 5.96 -1.28
C ALA A 112 10.28 5.22 -0.25
N HIS A 113 10.27 3.89 -0.24
CA HIS A 113 11.16 3.08 0.60
C HIS A 113 12.64 3.37 0.27
N ASP A 114 12.98 3.42 -1.01
CA ASP A 114 14.35 3.60 -1.46
C ASP A 114 14.91 4.99 -1.14
N THR A 115 14.07 5.96 -0.75
CA THR A 115 14.56 7.27 -0.30
C THR A 115 15.40 7.19 0.97
N HIS A 116 15.17 6.21 1.84
CA HIS A 116 15.93 6.00 3.08
C HIS A 116 16.78 4.72 3.06
N HIS A 117 16.64 3.87 2.04
CA HIS A 117 17.53 2.74 1.76
C HIS A 117 18.01 2.68 0.30
N PRO A 118 18.67 3.73 -0.23
CA PRO A 118 19.02 3.81 -1.65
C PRO A 118 20.17 2.89 -2.09
N ILE A 119 21.02 2.42 -1.17
CA ILE A 119 22.16 1.55 -1.48
C ILE A 119 21.77 0.09 -1.24
N ALA A 120 21.28 -0.21 -0.04
CA ALA A 120 20.91 -1.56 0.35
C ALA A 120 19.86 -1.53 1.46
N THR A 121 18.88 -2.43 1.33
CA THR A 121 17.79 -2.61 2.31
C THR A 121 18.26 -3.22 3.63
N GLY A 122 19.43 -3.88 3.64
CA GLY A 122 20.03 -4.46 4.83
C GLY A 122 20.98 -3.53 5.60
N LEU A 123 21.31 -2.36 5.04
CA LEU A 123 22.11 -1.35 5.74
C LEU A 123 21.19 -0.42 6.56
N TYR A 124 21.70 0.09 7.68
CA TYR A 124 20.99 1.12 8.44
C TYR A 124 20.84 2.41 7.61
N TYR A 125 19.86 3.24 7.96
CA TYR A 125 19.64 4.52 7.29
C TYR A 125 20.84 5.47 7.48
N GLU A 126 21.39 5.45 8.69
CA GLU A 126 22.51 6.28 9.14
C GLU A 126 23.75 6.08 8.27
N ASP A 127 23.99 4.86 7.79
CA ASP A 127 25.14 4.46 6.98
C ASP A 127 25.02 4.90 5.50
N GLN A 128 23.83 5.30 5.05
CA GLN A 128 23.55 5.69 3.66
C GLN A 128 22.82 7.05 3.57
N LYS A 129 22.94 7.88 4.62
CA LYS A 129 22.20 9.13 4.78
C LYS A 129 22.50 10.17 3.70
N ARG A 130 23.73 10.20 3.18
CA ARG A 130 24.14 11.14 2.12
C ARG A 130 23.41 10.80 0.81
N GLU A 131 23.44 9.54 0.40
CA GLU A 131 22.78 9.01 -0.79
C GLU A 131 21.26 9.12 -0.64
N ALA A 132 20.73 8.91 0.57
CA ALA A 132 19.31 9.07 0.87
C ALA A 132 18.83 10.50 0.61
N LYS A 133 19.61 11.53 0.99
CA LYS A 133 19.29 12.92 0.66
C LYS A 133 19.24 13.17 -0.85
N MET A 134 20.17 12.60 -1.62
CA MET A 134 20.19 12.72 -3.08
C MET A 134 18.98 12.04 -3.72
N ARG A 135 18.66 10.82 -3.26
CA ARG A 135 17.51 10.04 -3.74
C ARG A 135 16.19 10.73 -3.41
N ALA A 136 16.03 11.21 -2.17
CA ALA A 136 14.84 11.91 -1.71
C ALA A 136 14.60 13.21 -2.51
N LYS A 137 15.66 13.98 -2.81
CA LYS A 137 15.54 15.18 -3.65
C LYS A 137 14.92 14.87 -5.02
N SER A 138 15.47 13.92 -5.78
CA SER A 138 14.91 13.51 -7.08
C SER A 138 13.50 12.92 -6.91
N PHE A 139 13.26 12.14 -5.86
CA PHE A 139 11.93 11.60 -5.58
C PHE A 139 10.88 12.70 -5.41
N ILE A 140 11.18 13.73 -4.62
CA ILE A 140 10.27 14.86 -4.36
C ILE A 140 10.07 15.74 -5.59
N THR A 141 11.14 16.10 -6.29
CA THR A 141 11.09 17.11 -7.35
C THR A 141 10.63 16.54 -8.70
N GLU A 142 10.85 15.25 -8.95
CA GLU A 142 10.59 14.62 -10.24
C GLU A 142 9.58 13.49 -10.14
N ARG A 143 9.79 12.55 -9.21
CA ARG A 143 9.02 11.29 -9.18
C ARG A 143 7.61 11.47 -8.64
N ILE A 144 7.45 12.11 -7.48
CA ILE A 144 6.12 12.41 -6.90
C ILE A 144 5.25 13.18 -7.91
N PRO A 145 5.69 14.30 -8.53
CA PRO A 145 4.90 14.98 -9.55
C PRO A 145 4.55 14.11 -10.76
N LYS A 146 5.48 13.26 -11.22
CA LYS A 146 5.25 12.37 -12.36
C LYS A 146 4.14 11.36 -12.07
N PHE A 147 4.22 10.64 -10.95
CA PHE A 147 3.24 9.63 -10.58
C PHE A 147 1.88 10.23 -10.23
N LEU A 148 1.84 11.24 -9.36
CA LEU A 148 0.57 11.84 -8.96
C LEU A 148 -0.09 12.59 -10.14
N GLY A 149 0.70 13.22 -11.00
CA GLY A 149 0.18 13.80 -12.24
C GLY A 149 -0.39 12.76 -13.21
N TYR A 150 0.16 11.54 -13.26
CA TYR A 150 -0.41 10.45 -14.05
C TYR A 150 -1.79 10.05 -13.52
N PHE A 151 -1.94 9.79 -12.22
CA PHE A 151 -3.23 9.41 -11.65
C PHE A 151 -4.27 10.55 -11.69
N GLU A 152 -3.83 11.81 -11.54
CA GLU A 152 -4.71 12.97 -11.72
C GLU A 152 -5.28 12.99 -13.14
N ARG A 153 -4.44 12.85 -14.17
CA ARG A 153 -4.90 12.77 -15.57
C ARG A 153 -5.82 11.58 -15.82
N THR A 154 -5.55 10.42 -15.21
CA THR A 154 -6.45 9.27 -15.28
C THR A 154 -7.83 9.62 -14.71
N LEU A 155 -7.92 10.38 -13.62
CA LEU A 155 -9.20 10.86 -13.08
C LEU A 155 -9.85 11.96 -13.92
N GLU A 156 -9.09 12.80 -14.60
CA GLU A 156 -9.62 13.79 -15.55
C GLU A 156 -10.30 13.13 -16.75
N GLN A 157 -9.74 12.01 -17.21
CA GLN A 157 -10.25 11.22 -18.33
C GLN A 157 -11.29 10.16 -17.91
N SER A 158 -11.53 10.02 -16.61
CA SER A 158 -12.47 9.04 -16.08
C SER A 158 -13.92 9.43 -16.38
N SER A 159 -14.76 8.45 -16.68
CA SER A 159 -16.22 8.63 -16.85
C SER A 159 -16.99 8.78 -15.53
N GLY A 160 -16.27 8.94 -14.41
CA GLY A 160 -16.84 9.11 -13.08
C GLY A 160 -15.83 9.63 -12.07
N ASN A 161 -16.02 9.24 -10.80
CA ASN A 161 -15.29 9.80 -9.66
C ASN A 161 -14.15 8.90 -9.14
N TYR A 162 -13.88 7.78 -9.81
CA TYR A 162 -12.86 6.79 -9.49
C TYR A 162 -11.96 6.52 -10.70
N LEU A 163 -10.81 5.89 -10.50
CA LEU A 163 -9.81 5.65 -11.55
C LEU A 163 -10.35 4.78 -12.71
N LEU A 164 -11.33 3.92 -12.44
CA LEU A 164 -11.98 3.07 -13.45
C LEU A 164 -13.37 3.58 -13.90
N GLY A 165 -13.74 4.81 -13.53
CA GLY A 165 -15.05 5.38 -13.85
C GLY A 165 -15.91 5.57 -12.62
N ARG A 166 -17.06 4.86 -12.57
CA ARG A 166 -18.15 5.16 -11.63
C ARG A 166 -18.05 4.43 -10.29
N THR A 167 -17.34 3.31 -10.22
CA THR A 167 -17.25 2.48 -9.01
C THR A 167 -15.82 2.43 -8.48
N ALA A 168 -15.68 2.44 -7.16
CA ALA A 168 -14.39 2.25 -6.50
C ALA A 168 -13.80 0.89 -6.84
N SER A 169 -12.47 0.84 -6.89
CA SER A 169 -11.68 -0.36 -7.10
C SER A 169 -10.52 -0.44 -6.12
N TYR A 170 -9.85 -1.59 -6.07
CA TYR A 170 -8.62 -1.73 -5.27
C TYR A 170 -7.48 -0.81 -5.75
N ALA A 171 -7.50 -0.33 -7.00
CA ALA A 171 -6.56 0.67 -7.49
C ALA A 171 -6.76 2.02 -6.76
N ASP A 172 -8.01 2.43 -6.52
CA ASP A 172 -8.33 3.63 -5.76
C ASP A 172 -7.86 3.52 -4.31
N LEU A 173 -8.03 2.36 -3.67
CA LEU A 173 -7.53 2.07 -2.32
C LEU A 173 -6.00 2.11 -2.25
N THR A 174 -5.33 1.62 -3.29
CA THR A 174 -3.87 1.61 -3.41
C THR A 174 -3.34 3.05 -3.54
N VAL A 175 -3.93 3.85 -4.43
CA VAL A 175 -3.56 5.26 -4.61
C VAL A 175 -3.87 6.08 -3.36
N PHE A 176 -5.00 5.83 -2.69
CA PHE A 176 -5.33 6.42 -1.39
C PHE A 176 -4.18 6.19 -0.38
N GLN A 177 -3.70 4.96 -0.22
CA GLN A 177 -2.63 4.67 0.72
C GLN A 177 -1.31 5.36 0.35
N VAL A 178 -1.00 5.47 -0.95
CA VAL A 178 0.16 6.22 -1.44
C VAL A 178 0.06 7.69 -1.05
N LEU A 179 -1.09 8.34 -1.26
CA LEU A 179 -1.30 9.74 -0.87
C LEU A 179 -1.10 9.94 0.64
N ARG A 180 -1.73 9.10 1.47
CA ARG A 180 -1.56 9.14 2.94
C ARG A 180 -0.11 8.97 3.36
N GLY A 181 0.61 8.05 2.71
CA GLY A 181 2.01 7.78 2.99
C GLY A 181 2.93 8.93 2.59
N LEU A 182 2.72 9.50 1.40
CA LEU A 182 3.51 10.64 0.93
C LEU A 182 3.27 11.90 1.78
N ASP A 183 2.04 12.16 2.20
CA ASP A 183 1.74 13.29 3.09
C ASP A 183 2.42 13.15 4.45
N TYR A 184 2.54 11.92 4.97
CA TYR A 184 3.27 11.65 6.20
C TYR A 184 4.78 11.80 6.00
N ALA A 185 5.35 11.16 4.97
CA ALA A 185 6.80 11.08 4.80
C ALA A 185 7.43 12.36 4.23
N PHE A 186 6.69 13.11 3.41
CA PHE A 186 7.18 14.28 2.67
C PHE A 186 6.19 15.46 2.71
N PRO A 187 5.78 15.93 3.91
CA PRO A 187 4.78 16.99 4.02
C PRO A 187 5.17 18.29 3.29
N ASN A 188 6.46 18.66 3.26
CA ASN A 188 6.93 19.81 2.49
C ASN A 188 7.00 19.52 0.99
N GLY A 189 7.52 18.35 0.60
CA GLY A 189 7.54 17.90 -0.79
C GLY A 189 6.14 17.86 -1.43
N MET A 190 5.13 17.50 -0.63
CA MET A 190 3.74 17.43 -1.06
C MET A 190 3.07 18.81 -1.26
N LYS A 191 3.59 19.91 -0.70
CA LYS A 191 2.94 21.25 -0.76
C LYS A 191 2.67 21.72 -2.18
N LYS A 192 3.66 21.63 -3.08
CA LYS A 192 3.54 22.13 -4.46
C LYS A 192 2.65 21.24 -5.31
N VAL A 193 2.83 19.92 -5.22
CA VAL A 193 2.04 18.96 -6.02
C VAL A 193 0.58 18.94 -5.58
N SER A 194 0.28 19.06 -4.27
CA SER A 194 -1.08 19.04 -3.73
C SER A 194 -2.01 20.07 -4.37
N ARG A 195 -1.50 21.21 -4.82
CA ARG A 195 -2.27 22.25 -5.52
C ARG A 195 -2.72 21.85 -6.93
N ARG A 196 -2.08 20.84 -7.51
CA ARG A 196 -2.25 20.37 -8.90
C ARG A 196 -2.95 19.01 -8.99
N ILE A 197 -3.32 18.41 -7.87
CA ILE A 197 -3.90 17.06 -7.79
C ILE A 197 -5.27 17.07 -7.11
N LYS A 198 -6.14 18.01 -7.51
CA LYS A 198 -7.42 18.26 -6.83
C LYS A 198 -8.33 17.02 -6.92
N LYS A 199 -8.40 16.36 -8.08
CA LYS A 199 -9.24 15.17 -8.24
C LYS A 199 -8.74 14.00 -7.41
N LEU A 200 -7.42 13.86 -7.24
CA LEU A 200 -6.85 12.88 -6.32
C LEU A 200 -7.16 13.18 -4.86
N ARG A 201 -7.17 14.45 -4.44
CA ARG A 201 -7.62 14.81 -3.08
C ARG A 201 -9.11 14.51 -2.88
N ASP A 202 -9.93 14.74 -3.90
CA ASP A 202 -11.33 14.35 -3.83
C ASP A 202 -11.50 12.83 -3.82
N LEU A 203 -10.66 12.08 -4.58
CA LEU A 203 -10.63 10.62 -4.55
C LEU A 203 -10.24 10.12 -3.16
N GLU A 204 -9.19 10.70 -2.56
CA GLU A 204 -8.72 10.37 -1.22
C GLU A 204 -9.85 10.53 -0.19
N ALA A 205 -10.54 11.67 -0.21
CA ALA A 205 -11.68 11.95 0.67
C ALA A 205 -12.83 10.97 0.44
N ARG A 206 -13.19 10.68 -0.83
CA ARG A 206 -14.23 9.70 -1.16
C ARG A 206 -13.90 8.31 -0.64
N VAL A 207 -12.65 7.86 -0.84
CA VAL A 207 -12.18 6.55 -0.36
C VAL A 207 -12.22 6.51 1.17
N ALA A 208 -11.69 7.53 1.85
CA ALA A 208 -11.69 7.61 3.32
C ALA A 208 -13.10 7.54 3.92
N ASN A 209 -14.10 8.10 3.24
CA ASN A 209 -15.49 8.16 3.69
C ASN A 209 -16.31 6.90 3.34
N ARG A 210 -15.72 5.87 2.72
CA ARG A 210 -16.42 4.60 2.48
C ARG A 210 -16.74 3.96 3.84
N PRO A 211 -18.00 3.58 4.15
CA PRO A 211 -18.42 3.33 5.53
C PRO A 211 -17.56 2.33 6.31
N LYS A 212 -17.25 1.17 5.71
CA LYS A 212 -16.43 0.13 6.35
C LYS A 212 -14.98 0.57 6.50
N LEU A 213 -14.45 1.26 5.50
CA LEU A 213 -13.08 1.75 5.52
C LEU A 213 -12.92 2.88 6.55
N ALA A 214 -13.87 3.81 6.63
CA ALA A 214 -13.90 4.87 7.63
C ALA A 214 -13.84 4.29 9.05
N ALA A 215 -14.63 3.25 9.32
CA ALA A 215 -14.61 2.54 10.59
C ALA A 215 -13.25 1.88 10.88
N TYR A 216 -12.61 1.26 9.87
CA TYR A 216 -11.26 0.72 10.00
C TYR A 216 -10.23 1.81 10.29
N LEU A 217 -10.26 2.91 9.53
CA LEU A 217 -9.32 4.02 9.64
C LEU A 217 -9.38 4.70 11.02
N ALA A 218 -10.54 4.68 11.68
CA ALA A 218 -10.74 5.19 13.04
C ALA A 218 -10.44 4.16 14.14
N SER A 219 -10.13 2.91 13.80
CA SER A 219 -9.91 1.83 14.76
C SER A 219 -8.43 1.63 15.11
N GLU A 220 -8.17 0.99 16.24
CA GLU A 220 -6.81 0.57 16.64
C GLU A 220 -6.15 -0.41 15.67
N ARG A 221 -6.93 -1.07 14.79
CA ARG A 221 -6.37 -1.94 13.74
C ARG A 221 -5.58 -1.15 12.69
N ARG A 222 -5.91 0.13 12.49
CA ARG A 222 -5.15 1.05 11.64
C ARG A 222 -4.02 1.67 12.46
N ILE A 223 -2.90 0.96 12.53
CA ILE A 223 -1.69 1.48 13.19
C ILE A 223 -1.18 2.75 12.49
N PRO A 224 -0.59 3.71 13.22
CA PRO A 224 -0.05 4.93 12.62
C PRO A 224 1.17 4.64 11.72
N PHE A 225 1.50 5.58 10.84
CA PHE A 225 2.81 5.57 10.19
C PHE A 225 3.91 5.79 11.24
N ASN A 226 5.08 5.21 10.98
CA ASN A 226 6.24 5.31 11.85
C ASN A 226 7.54 5.05 11.06
N GLU A 227 8.68 5.28 11.70
CA GLU A 227 10.02 5.16 11.11
C GLU A 227 10.53 3.72 10.95
N MET A 228 9.74 2.70 11.26
CA MET A 228 10.06 1.30 10.92
C MET A 228 9.45 0.89 9.57
N GLY A 229 8.51 1.68 9.05
CA GLY A 229 7.71 1.35 7.86
C GLY A 229 8.36 1.71 6.53
N ILE A 230 7.52 1.90 5.52
CA ILE A 230 7.91 2.32 4.16
C ILE A 230 7.95 3.84 4.07
N PHE A 231 6.85 4.49 4.45
CA PHE A 231 6.74 5.94 4.50
C PHE A 231 7.31 6.37 5.85
N ARG A 232 8.52 6.93 5.84
CA ARG A 232 9.22 7.42 7.03
C ARG A 232 9.42 8.92 6.92
N PHE A 233 9.07 9.66 7.95
CA PHE A 233 9.31 11.09 7.99
C PHE A 233 10.69 11.37 8.55
N TYR A 234 11.61 11.84 7.69
CA TYR A 234 12.91 12.35 8.10
C TYR A 234 13.02 13.81 7.64
N PRO A 235 13.07 14.81 8.55
CA PRO A 235 13.11 16.23 8.19
C PRO A 235 14.22 16.63 7.21
N GLU A 236 15.32 15.89 7.20
CA GLU A 236 16.46 16.07 6.31
C GLU A 236 16.26 15.49 4.90
N LEU A 237 15.29 14.60 4.71
CA LEU A 237 14.91 14.05 3.41
C LEU A 237 13.74 14.83 2.78
N ASP A 238 12.93 15.52 3.58
CA ASP A 238 11.79 16.33 3.13
C ASP A 238 12.19 17.78 2.78
N ARG A 239 13.27 17.92 1.99
CA ARG A 239 13.75 19.22 1.48
C ARG A 239 13.81 19.18 -0.05
N PRO A 240 13.07 20.06 -0.76
CA PRO A 240 13.10 20.13 -2.22
C PRO A 240 14.44 20.63 -2.78
#